data_AF-A0A7J4SUI5-F1
#
_entry.id   AF-A0A7J4SUI5-F1
#
_cell.length_a   1.000
_cell.length_b   1.000
_cell.length_c   1.000
_cell.angle_alpha   90.00
_cell.angle_beta   90.00
_cell.angle_gamma   90.00
#
_symmetry.space_group_name_H-M   'P 1'
#
loop_
_entity.id
_entity.type
_entity.pdbx_description
1 polymer ?
#
loop_
_entity_poly.entity_id
_entity_poly.type
_entity_poly.pdbx_seq_one_letter_code
_entity_poly.pdbx_strand_id
1 'polypeptide(L)'
;MATESPFPEVHRIIADSDLDGMCAAVVLKKAYPDAEVHFAHAALIRSGIIDALIDEHTVTVDLPFHPKSGWYLDHHLTNKPTDSEHD
;
A
#
# COMPACT_ATOMS: atom_id res chain seq x y z
N MET A 1 11.82 -8.57 -26.97
CA MET A 1 10.63 -8.41 -26.11
C MET A 1 11.11 -8.56 -24.69
N ALA A 2 11.08 -7.51 -23.89
CA ALA A 2 11.42 -7.62 -22.47
C ALA A 2 10.38 -8.55 -21.84
N THR A 3 10.83 -9.59 -21.15
CA THR A 3 9.96 -10.43 -20.34
C THR A 3 9.39 -9.54 -19.25
N GLU A 4 8.07 -9.32 -19.24
CA GLU A 4 7.42 -8.58 -18.16
C GLU A 4 7.83 -9.20 -16.82
N SER A 5 8.28 -8.35 -15.91
CA SER A 5 8.58 -8.75 -14.54
C SER A 5 7.31 -9.37 -13.94
N PRO A 6 7.40 -10.53 -13.25
CA PRO A 6 6.23 -11.09 -12.55
C PRO A 6 5.79 -10.21 -11.36
N PHE A 7 6.56 -9.17 -11.03
CA PHE A 7 6.30 -8.23 -9.96
C PHE A 7 5.81 -6.89 -10.51
N PRO A 8 4.84 -6.25 -9.83
CA PRO A 8 4.30 -4.96 -10.22
C PRO A 8 5.36 -3.86 -10.21
N GLU A 9 5.09 -2.80 -10.94
CA GLU A 9 5.86 -1.56 -10.84
C GLU A 9 5.41 -0.76 -9.63
N VAL A 10 6.29 -0.64 -8.62
CA VAL A 10 6.03 0.06 -7.36
C VAL A 10 6.95 1.26 -7.24
N HIS A 11 6.37 2.45 -7.10
CA HIS A 11 7.10 3.70 -6.85
C HIS A 11 6.89 4.22 -5.43
N ARG A 12 5.85 3.77 -4.73
CA ARG A 12 5.52 4.23 -3.38
C ARG A 12 5.02 3.10 -2.49
N ILE A 13 5.44 3.13 -1.22
CA ILE A 13 4.99 2.26 -0.15
C ILE A 13 4.36 3.16 0.93
N ILE A 14 3.09 2.95 1.24
CA ILE A 14 2.41 3.58 2.37
C ILE A 14 2.10 2.49 3.38
N ALA A 15 2.70 2.57 4.57
CA ALA A 15 2.57 1.55 5.60
C ALA A 15 2.06 2.15 6.92
N ASP A 16 1.44 1.33 7.78
CA ASP A 16 1.17 1.76 9.16
C ASP A 16 2.49 2.10 9.89
N SER A 17 2.38 3.02 10.83
CA SER A 17 3.47 3.55 11.64
C SER A 17 3.84 2.69 12.84
N ASP A 18 3.17 1.54 13.00
CA ASP A 18 3.49 0.58 14.04
C ASP A 18 4.64 -0.38 13.63
N LEU A 19 4.93 -1.36 14.48
CA LEU A 19 6.03 -2.28 14.23
C LEU A 19 5.81 -3.17 12.99
N ASP A 20 4.58 -3.62 12.74
CA ASP A 20 4.31 -4.51 11.62
C ASP A 20 4.42 -3.74 10.29
N GLY A 21 3.74 -2.60 10.20
CA GLY A 21 3.84 -1.69 9.06
C GLY A 21 5.28 -1.26 8.76
N MET A 22 6.06 -0.91 9.79
CA MET A 22 7.50 -0.59 9.63
C MET A 22 8.31 -1.78 9.10
N CYS A 23 8.14 -2.96 9.66
CA CYS A 23 8.86 -4.15 9.22
C CYS A 23 8.51 -4.52 7.77
N ALA A 24 7.22 -4.48 7.42
CA ALA A 24 6.76 -4.75 6.08
C ALA A 24 7.29 -3.73 5.06
N ALA A 25 7.33 -2.44 5.42
CA ALA A 25 7.92 -1.39 4.60
C ALA A 25 9.41 -1.65 4.32
N VAL A 26 10.19 -2.11 5.30
CA VAL A 26 11.61 -2.47 5.10
C VAL A 26 11.76 -3.64 4.13
N VAL A 27 10.93 -4.68 4.28
CA VAL A 27 10.95 -5.84 3.37
C VAL A 27 10.63 -5.42 1.94
N LEU A 28 9.61 -4.59 1.74
CA LEU A 28 9.24 -4.08 0.42
C LEU A 28 10.32 -3.15 -0.15
N LYS A 29 10.88 -2.23 0.64
CA LYS A 29 11.96 -1.34 0.22
C LYS A 29 13.22 -2.12 -0.19
N LYS A 30 13.44 -3.31 0.37
CA LYS A 30 14.52 -4.21 -0.06
C LYS A 30 14.28 -4.78 -1.47
N ALA A 31 13.03 -5.06 -1.83
CA ALA A 31 12.64 -5.53 -3.17
C ALA A 31 12.47 -4.39 -4.18
N TYR A 32 12.06 -3.20 -3.72
CA TYR A 32 11.86 -1.97 -4.50
C TYR A 32 12.74 -0.83 -3.95
N PRO A 33 14.06 -0.84 -4.20
CA PRO A 33 15.00 0.11 -3.58
C PRO A 33 14.73 1.58 -3.87
N ASP A 34 14.06 1.89 -4.98
CA ASP A 34 13.76 3.26 -5.40
C ASP A 34 12.40 3.77 -4.90
N ALA A 35 11.54 2.90 -4.35
CA ALA A 35 10.20 3.28 -3.92
C ALA A 35 10.21 4.23 -2.72
N GLU A 36 9.49 5.35 -2.79
CA GLU A 36 9.31 6.25 -1.65
C GLU A 36 8.52 5.57 -0.52
N VAL A 37 8.87 5.82 0.74
CA VAL A 37 8.18 5.23 1.91
C VAL A 37 7.48 6.34 2.69
N HIS A 38 6.18 6.21 2.91
CA HIS A 38 5.38 7.04 3.81
C HIS A 38 4.82 6.18 4.93
N PHE A 39 4.95 6.66 6.18
CA PHE A 39 4.22 6.08 7.30
C PHE A 39 2.94 6.85 7.52
N ALA A 40 1.85 6.12 7.68
CA ALA A 40 0.52 6.66 7.89
C ALA A 40 -0.16 5.99 9.08
N HIS A 41 -1.36 6.45 9.39
CA HIS A 41 -2.25 5.80 10.34
C HIS A 41 -3.55 5.51 9.60
N ALA A 42 -4.23 4.41 9.94
CA ALA A 42 -5.53 4.04 9.39
C ALA A 42 -6.56 5.20 9.27
N ALA A 43 -6.56 6.16 10.21
CA ALA A 43 -7.46 7.31 10.18
C ALA A 43 -7.19 8.25 8.98
N LEU A 44 -5.94 8.38 8.53
CA LEU A 44 -5.59 9.21 7.36
C LEU A 44 -6.11 8.60 6.06
N ILE A 45 -6.04 7.27 5.93
CA ILE A 45 -6.62 6.54 4.79
C ILE A 45 -8.14 6.71 4.78
N ARG A 46 -8.81 6.43 5.90
CA ARG A 46 -10.29 6.49 5.99
C ARG A 46 -10.85 7.90 5.79
N SER A 47 -10.09 8.93 6.11
CA SER A 47 -10.52 10.34 5.95
C SER A 47 -10.28 10.90 4.56
N GLY A 48 -9.55 10.19 3.70
CA GLY A 48 -9.20 10.64 2.35
C GLY A 48 -8.11 11.71 2.28
N ILE A 49 -7.47 12.05 3.42
CA ILE A 49 -6.48 13.14 3.50
C ILE A 49 -5.26 12.88 2.61
N ILE A 50 -4.91 11.60 2.41
CA ILE A 50 -3.73 11.18 1.66
C ILE A 50 -4.06 10.55 0.30
N ASP A 51 -5.29 10.68 -0.20
CA ASP A 51 -5.71 10.10 -1.50
C ASP A 51 -4.86 10.59 -2.68
N ALA A 52 -4.33 11.82 -2.58
CA ALA A 52 -3.44 12.38 -3.60
C ALA A 52 -2.06 11.68 -3.66
N LEU A 53 -1.71 10.89 -2.64
CA LEU A 53 -0.50 10.08 -2.58
C LEU A 53 -0.73 8.64 -3.06
N ILE A 54 -1.97 8.23 -3.36
CA ILE A 54 -2.30 6.84 -3.67
C ILE A 54 -2.73 6.70 -5.14
N ASP A 55 -1.97 5.88 -5.85
CA ASP A 55 -2.13 5.57 -7.28
C ASP A 55 -1.82 4.09 -7.57
N GLU A 56 -1.93 3.69 -8.83
CA GLU A 56 -1.71 2.32 -9.30
C GLU A 56 -0.25 1.83 -9.10
N HIS A 57 0.68 2.72 -8.78
CA HIS A 57 2.08 2.41 -8.47
C HIS A 57 2.38 2.43 -6.96
N THR A 58 1.33 2.52 -6.13
CA THR A 58 1.40 2.56 -4.68
C THR A 58 1.02 1.21 -4.06
N VAL A 59 1.85 0.73 -3.13
CA VAL A 59 1.53 -0.40 -2.24
C VAL A 59 1.06 0.17 -0.90
N THR A 60 -0.17 -0.13 -0.51
CA THR A 60 -0.68 0.14 0.85
C THR A 60 -0.55 -1.11 1.72
N VAL A 61 0.07 -0.98 2.89
CA VAL A 61 0.43 -2.10 3.76
C VAL A 61 -0.05 -1.86 5.18
N ASP A 62 -0.69 -2.88 5.77
CA ASP A 62 -1.21 -2.87 7.14
C ASP A 62 -2.14 -1.68 7.43
N LEU A 63 -2.86 -1.24 6.41
CA LEU A 63 -3.74 -0.08 6.44
C LEU A 63 -5.10 -0.48 5.89
N PRO A 64 -6.16 0.33 6.09
CA PRO A 64 -7.44 0.13 5.42
C PRO A 64 -7.29 0.09 3.90
N PHE A 65 -8.14 -0.70 3.23
CA PHE A 65 -8.19 -0.75 1.77
C PHE A 65 -8.40 0.63 1.15
N HIS A 66 -7.74 0.87 0.01
CA HIS A 66 -7.95 2.05 -0.80
C HIS A 66 -8.02 1.65 -2.30
N PRO A 67 -9.09 2.00 -3.03
CA PRO A 67 -9.37 1.46 -4.37
C PRO A 67 -8.37 1.90 -5.44
N LYS A 68 -7.62 2.98 -5.21
CA LYS A 68 -6.57 3.41 -6.15
C LYS A 68 -5.23 2.72 -5.94
N SER A 69 -5.04 2.00 -4.82
CA SER A 69 -3.78 1.32 -4.57
C SER A 69 -3.55 0.26 -5.64
N GLY A 70 -2.36 0.23 -6.23
CA GLY A 70 -1.96 -0.87 -7.12
C GLY A 70 -2.00 -2.20 -6.39
N TRP A 71 -1.37 -2.25 -5.20
CA TRP A 71 -1.29 -3.43 -4.35
C TRP A 71 -1.71 -3.13 -2.92
N TYR A 72 -2.44 -4.07 -2.32
CA TYR A 72 -2.96 -3.98 -0.96
C TYR A 72 -2.55 -5.23 -0.16
N LEU A 73 -1.80 -5.03 0.93
CA LEU A 73 -1.26 -6.11 1.77
C LEU A 73 -1.63 -5.85 3.23
N ASP A 74 -2.58 -6.59 3.77
CA ASP A 74 -3.09 -6.36 5.12
C ASP A 74 -3.67 -7.65 5.69
N HIS A 75 -3.63 -7.77 7.03
CA HIS A 75 -4.11 -8.95 7.76
C HIS A 75 -5.32 -8.65 8.66
N HIS A 76 -5.79 -7.41 8.70
CA HIS A 76 -6.90 -6.96 9.52
C HIS A 76 -8.23 -7.23 8.83
N LEU A 77 -9.12 -7.99 9.48
CA LEU A 77 -10.46 -8.23 8.94
C LEU A 77 -11.27 -6.95 8.74
N THR A 78 -11.02 -5.91 9.55
CA THR A 78 -11.70 -4.60 9.53
C THR A 78 -11.22 -3.66 8.43
N ASN A 79 -10.12 -4.01 7.74
CA ASN A 79 -9.53 -3.22 6.69
C ASN A 79 -9.90 -3.73 5.29
N LYS A 80 -10.52 -4.92 5.20
CA LYS A 80 -10.96 -5.52 3.95
C LYS A 80 -11.87 -4.56 3.15
N PRO A 81 -11.76 -4.55 1.82
CA PRO A 81 -12.72 -3.86 0.95
C PRO A 81 -14.14 -4.36 1.21
N THR A 82 -15.11 -3.46 1.10
CA THR A 82 -16.52 -3.81 0.98
C THR A 82 -16.82 -4.37 -0.41
N ASP A 83 -17.97 -5.04 -0.57
CA ASP A 83 -18.39 -5.57 -1.88
C ASP A 83 -18.42 -4.48 -2.96
N SER A 84 -18.79 -3.24 -2.62
CA SER A 84 -18.81 -2.10 -3.54
C SER A 84 -17.43 -1.54 -3.92
N GLU A 85 -16.39 -1.91 -3.17
CA GLU A 85 -15.00 -1.47 -3.39
C GLU A 85 -14.17 -2.51 -4.16
N HIS A 86 -14.76 -3.67 -4.46
CA HIS A 86 -14.07 -4.85 -5.03
C HIS A 86 -14.34 -5.06 -6.54
N ASP A 87 -14.97 -4.09 -7.21
CA ASP A 87 -15.34 -4.14 -8.64
C ASP A 87 -14.32 -3.46 -9.57
#